data_AF-N9RJR1-F1
#
_entry.id   AF-N9RJR1-F1
#
_cell.length_a   1.000
_cell.length_b   1.000
_cell.length_c   1.000
_cell.angle_alpha   90.00
_cell.angle_beta   90.00
_cell.angle_gamma   90.00
#
_symmetry.space_group_name_H-M   'P 1'
#
loop_
_entity.id
_entity.type
_entity.pdbx_description
1 polymer ?
#
loop_
_entity_poly.entity_id
_entity_poly.type
_entity_poly.pdbx_seq_one_letter_code
_entity_poly.pdbx_strand_id
1 'polypeptide(L)'
;MTTQPKKVPTNSSKNSTTQVTVNRKNRIIAWGGAYSKSDNHTFLDTANNLQRAYKNKDGNKYNIFVREIKTKDDFIDLINRQPENSIRSLDIFTHGGEDSLYMVSVRQSDSWSPSQYRLWRYAFHNKTFSSSDLSSLQYKTFTQNAKIEIHGCQTAANPQAANNLASEWSKKLYSAGKTQSSVMGHTTNASPLINGSKTTASEQSYMWQQRVAYRNGHIILDTTEKGLIDEVKLSK
;
A
#
# COMPACT_ATOMS: atom_id res chain seq x y z
N MET A 1 -21.58 -13.77 -19.29
CA MET A 1 -22.73 -12.84 -19.21
C MET A 1 -22.20 -11.41 -19.21
N THR A 2 -22.37 -10.71 -20.33
CA THR A 2 -21.89 -9.35 -20.56
C THR A 2 -22.89 -8.36 -19.94
N THR A 3 -22.53 -7.74 -18.82
CA THR A 3 -23.31 -6.63 -18.25
C THR A 3 -23.20 -5.41 -19.16
N GLN A 4 -24.31 -5.03 -19.79
CA GLN A 4 -24.39 -3.77 -20.53
C GLN A 4 -24.08 -2.58 -19.62
N PRO A 5 -23.41 -1.53 -20.12
CA PRO A 5 -23.20 -0.31 -19.35
C PRO A 5 -24.55 0.34 -19.03
N LYS A 6 -24.82 0.51 -17.73
CA LYS A 6 -26.03 1.17 -17.23
C LYS A 6 -26.03 2.62 -17.74
N LYS A 7 -26.97 2.94 -18.64
CA LYS A 7 -27.16 4.29 -19.20
C LYS A 7 -27.32 5.28 -18.04
N VAL A 8 -26.43 6.27 -17.95
CA VAL A 8 -26.55 7.35 -16.96
C VAL A 8 -27.78 8.17 -17.34
N PRO A 9 -28.72 8.44 -16.41
CA PRO A 9 -29.87 9.28 -16.71
C PRO A 9 -29.36 10.69 -17.03
N THR A 10 -29.52 11.10 -18.28
CA THR A 10 -29.28 12.48 -18.70
C THR A 10 -30.57 13.27 -18.58
N ASN A 11 -30.47 14.50 -18.08
CA ASN A 11 -31.59 15.42 -17.97
C ASN A 11 -32.24 15.64 -19.35
N SER A 12 -33.54 15.37 -19.45
CA SER A 12 -34.35 15.59 -20.66
C SER A 12 -34.98 16.99 -20.73
N SER A 13 -34.80 17.81 -19.69
CA SER A 13 -35.37 19.16 -19.58
C SER A 13 -34.34 20.19 -19.11
N LYS A 14 -34.49 21.42 -19.62
CA LYS A 14 -33.69 22.58 -19.21
C LYS A 14 -33.96 22.86 -17.72
N ASN A 15 -32.90 23.02 -16.92
CA ASN A 15 -32.92 23.27 -15.47
C ASN A 15 -33.30 22.10 -14.54
N SER A 16 -33.37 20.84 -15.01
CA SER A 16 -33.45 19.71 -14.07
C SER A 16 -32.08 19.33 -13.50
N THR A 17 -32.04 18.81 -12.27
CA THR A 17 -30.82 18.28 -11.64
C THR A 17 -31.07 16.83 -11.27
N THR A 18 -30.25 15.92 -11.81
CA THR A 18 -30.26 14.50 -11.43
C THR A 18 -29.12 14.23 -10.46
N GLN A 19 -29.43 13.68 -9.29
CA GLN A 19 -28.44 13.20 -8.34
C GLN A 19 -27.76 11.94 -8.90
N VAL A 20 -26.48 12.04 -9.27
CA VAL A 20 -25.69 10.89 -9.72
C VAL A 20 -24.90 10.33 -8.53
N THR A 21 -25.30 9.17 -8.03
CA THR A 21 -24.50 8.43 -7.04
C THR A 21 -23.28 7.81 -7.72
N VAL A 22 -22.10 8.37 -7.50
CA VAL A 22 -20.84 7.85 -8.03
C VAL A 22 -20.16 6.95 -6.99
N ASN A 23 -20.27 5.63 -7.17
CA ASN A 23 -19.55 4.64 -6.35
C ASN A 23 -18.10 4.52 -6.81
N ARG A 24 -17.23 5.42 -6.33
CA ARG A 24 -15.79 5.41 -6.63
C ARG A 24 -15.08 4.29 -5.87
N LYS A 25 -14.06 3.70 -6.49
CA LYS A 25 -13.13 2.77 -5.82
C LYS A 25 -12.10 3.55 -5.01
N ASN A 26 -11.45 2.88 -4.07
CA ASN A 26 -10.55 3.48 -3.09
C ASN A 26 -9.09 3.22 -3.48
N ARG A 27 -8.28 4.28 -3.46
CA ARG A 27 -6.82 4.21 -3.33
C ARG A 27 -6.46 4.52 -1.89
N ILE A 28 -5.85 3.57 -1.21
CA ILE A 28 -5.46 3.72 0.19
C ILE A 28 -3.95 3.88 0.24
N ILE A 29 -3.48 4.90 0.93
CA ILE A 29 -2.08 5.15 1.22
C ILE A 29 -1.92 5.02 2.73
N ALA A 30 -1.39 3.88 3.18
CA ALA A 30 -1.07 3.61 4.56
C ALA A 30 0.35 4.04 4.87
N TRP A 31 0.57 4.69 6.01
CA TRP A 31 1.91 5.12 6.43
C TRP A 31 2.10 4.98 7.94
N GLY A 32 3.34 4.75 8.37
CA GLY A 32 3.69 4.79 9.80
C GLY A 32 4.30 3.48 10.31
N GLY A 33 3.99 3.14 11.56
CA GLY A 33 4.50 1.94 12.24
C GLY A 33 5.96 2.04 12.70
N ALA A 34 6.72 3.09 12.34
CA ALA A 34 8.11 3.21 12.77
C ALA A 34 8.23 3.63 14.24
N TYR A 35 9.37 3.26 14.83
CA TYR A 35 9.75 3.68 16.18
C TYR A 35 10.09 5.18 16.25
N SER A 36 10.89 5.66 15.29
CA SER A 36 11.37 7.03 15.31
C SER A 36 10.31 7.99 14.78
N LYS A 37 10.23 9.19 15.38
CA LYS A 37 9.34 10.25 14.89
C LYS A 37 9.75 10.71 13.49
N SER A 38 11.05 10.75 13.23
CA SER A 38 11.63 11.19 11.96
C SER A 38 11.23 10.29 10.79
N ASP A 39 11.26 8.97 10.97
CA ASP A 39 10.85 8.03 9.92
C ASP A 39 9.35 8.18 9.62
N ASN A 40 8.52 8.28 10.66
CA ASN A 40 7.08 8.47 10.48
C ASN A 40 6.74 9.78 9.74
N HIS A 41 7.44 10.88 10.04
CA HIS A 41 7.30 12.12 9.27
C HIS A 41 7.68 11.94 7.80
N THR A 42 8.79 11.24 7.54
CA THR A 42 9.27 10.95 6.18
C THR A 42 8.27 10.07 5.40
N PHE A 43 7.65 9.09 6.06
CA PHE A 43 6.57 8.30 5.47
C PHE A 43 5.33 9.14 5.17
N LEU A 44 4.94 10.04 6.07
CA LEU A 44 3.82 10.96 5.85
C LEU A 44 4.09 11.91 4.68
N ASP A 45 5.28 12.50 4.60
CA ASP A 45 5.66 13.38 3.49
C ASP A 45 5.58 12.63 2.16
N THR A 46 6.14 11.41 2.11
CA THR A 46 6.06 10.58 0.90
C THR A 46 4.61 10.18 0.56
N ALA A 47 3.80 9.84 1.55
CA ALA A 47 2.37 9.54 1.36
C ALA A 47 1.60 10.75 0.80
N ASN A 48 1.90 11.96 1.28
CA ASN A 48 1.33 13.20 0.78
C ASN A 48 1.79 13.48 -0.66
N ASN A 49 3.06 13.21 -0.99
CA ASN A 49 3.60 13.34 -2.34
C ASN A 49 2.88 12.39 -3.30
N LEU A 50 2.69 11.12 -2.92
CA LEU A 50 1.92 10.14 -3.69
C LEU A 50 0.44 10.56 -3.84
N GLN A 51 -0.19 11.09 -2.78
CA GLN A 51 -1.56 11.59 -2.88
C GLN A 51 -1.69 12.66 -3.95
N ARG A 52 -0.75 13.62 -4.01
CA ARG A 52 -0.72 14.65 -5.07
C ARG A 52 -0.53 14.03 -6.45
N ALA A 53 0.35 13.05 -6.59
CA ALA A 53 0.55 12.34 -7.85
C ALA A 53 -0.73 11.62 -8.33
N TYR A 54 -1.46 10.93 -7.43
CA TYR A 54 -2.74 10.31 -7.77
C TYR A 54 -3.81 11.34 -8.16
N LYS A 55 -3.92 12.46 -7.42
CA LYS A 55 -4.87 13.54 -7.76
C LYS A 55 -4.59 14.10 -9.16
N ASN A 56 -3.32 14.30 -9.49
CA ASN A 56 -2.91 14.81 -10.80
C ASN A 56 -3.19 13.80 -11.93
N LYS A 57 -2.95 12.51 -11.69
CA LYS A 57 -3.13 11.45 -12.70
C LYS A 57 -4.59 11.05 -12.91
N ASP A 58 -5.35 10.87 -11.82
CA ASP A 58 -6.66 10.25 -11.84
C ASP A 58 -7.82 11.25 -11.69
N GLY A 59 -7.53 12.51 -11.33
CA GLY A 59 -8.56 13.50 -11.00
C GLY A 59 -9.52 12.97 -9.94
N ASN A 60 -10.82 12.99 -10.26
CA ASN A 60 -11.90 12.54 -9.37
C ASN A 60 -12.36 11.09 -9.62
N LYS A 61 -11.55 10.24 -10.27
CA LYS A 61 -11.92 8.86 -10.60
C LYS A 61 -12.02 7.95 -9.37
N TYR A 62 -11.18 8.18 -8.37
CA TYR A 62 -11.06 7.36 -7.16
C TYR A 62 -11.20 8.20 -5.89
N ASN A 63 -11.66 7.58 -4.81
CA ASN A 63 -11.45 8.14 -3.48
C ASN A 63 -9.99 7.88 -3.08
N ILE A 64 -9.28 8.90 -2.59
CA ILE A 64 -7.89 8.75 -2.16
C ILE A 64 -7.82 9.00 -0.65
N PHE A 65 -7.43 7.98 0.09
CA PHE A 65 -7.32 8.01 1.55
C PHE A 65 -5.86 7.90 1.99
N VAL A 66 -5.39 8.88 2.77
CA VAL A 66 -4.12 8.77 3.49
C VAL A 66 -4.44 8.42 4.94
N ARG A 67 -3.83 7.36 5.47
CA ARG A 67 -4.14 6.81 6.80
C ARG A 67 -2.86 6.42 7.54
N GLU A 68 -2.74 6.90 8.77
CA GLU A 68 -1.70 6.42 9.67
C GLU A 68 -2.04 5.01 10.13
N ILE A 69 -1.06 4.12 10.15
CA ILE A 69 -1.09 2.82 10.82
C ILE A 69 -0.06 2.82 11.94
N LYS A 70 -0.44 2.31 13.12
CA LYS A 70 0.46 2.26 14.28
C LYS A 70 0.96 0.86 14.56
N THR A 71 0.07 -0.11 14.43
CA THR A 71 0.30 -1.52 14.72
C THR A 71 -0.18 -2.40 13.57
N LYS A 72 0.20 -3.68 13.57
CA LYS A 72 -0.35 -4.65 12.61
C LYS A 72 -1.88 -4.74 12.67
N ASP A 73 -2.47 -4.58 13.86
CA ASP A 73 -3.91 -4.68 14.06
C ASP A 73 -4.61 -3.49 13.40
N ASP A 74 -4.06 -2.28 13.50
CA ASP A 74 -4.59 -1.09 12.79
C ASP A 74 -4.56 -1.29 11.27
N PHE A 75 -3.51 -1.94 10.77
CA PHE A 75 -3.34 -2.20 9.34
C PHE A 75 -4.35 -3.25 8.84
N ILE A 76 -4.54 -4.34 9.59
CA ILE A 76 -5.57 -5.35 9.30
C ILE A 76 -6.96 -4.71 9.32
N ASP A 77 -7.27 -3.91 10.35
CA ASP A 77 -8.55 -3.22 10.49
C ASP A 77 -8.81 -2.23 9.36
N LEU A 78 -7.79 -1.46 8.95
CA LEU A 78 -7.87 -0.51 7.85
C LEU A 78 -8.36 -1.18 6.55
N ILE A 79 -7.85 -2.38 6.26
CA ILE A 79 -8.22 -3.18 5.09
C ILE A 79 -9.58 -3.84 5.28
N ASN A 80 -9.79 -4.50 6.43
CA ASN A 80 -10.97 -5.34 6.67
C ASN A 80 -12.27 -4.54 6.78
N ARG A 81 -12.21 -3.28 7.19
CA ARG A 81 -13.38 -2.38 7.29
C ARG A 81 -13.80 -1.78 5.95
N GLN A 82 -13.05 -2.00 4.87
CA GLN A 82 -13.44 -1.48 3.56
C GLN A 82 -14.64 -2.24 3.01
N PRO A 83 -15.54 -1.58 2.24
CA PRO A 83 -16.61 -2.28 1.54
C PRO A 83 -16.05 -3.35 0.59
N GLU A 84 -16.85 -4.38 0.30
CA GLU A 84 -16.49 -5.39 -0.68
C GLU A 84 -16.18 -4.76 -2.04
N ASN A 85 -15.18 -5.32 -2.73
CA ASN A 85 -14.76 -4.91 -4.07
C ASN A 85 -14.50 -3.39 -4.17
N SER A 86 -13.92 -2.75 -3.15
CA SER A 86 -13.72 -1.30 -3.09
C SER A 86 -12.26 -0.87 -3.22
N ILE A 87 -11.30 -1.66 -2.76
CA ILE A 87 -9.87 -1.29 -2.78
C ILE A 87 -9.31 -1.51 -4.19
N ARG A 88 -9.06 -0.41 -4.91
CA ARG A 88 -8.39 -0.40 -6.22
C ARG A 88 -6.88 -0.41 -6.06
N SER A 89 -6.33 0.36 -5.11
CA SER A 89 -4.90 0.29 -4.79
C SER A 89 -4.63 0.47 -3.31
N LEU A 90 -3.52 -0.11 -2.87
CA LEU A 90 -2.99 0.01 -1.52
C LEU A 90 -1.47 0.26 -1.62
N ASP A 91 -1.02 1.41 -1.14
CA ASP A 91 0.39 1.78 -1.05
C ASP A 91 0.76 1.86 0.44
N ILE A 92 1.89 1.24 0.85
CA ILE A 92 2.22 1.05 2.27
C ILE A 92 3.63 1.59 2.53
N PHE A 93 3.74 2.66 3.31
CA PHE A 93 5.00 3.28 3.73
C PHE A 93 5.34 2.92 5.18
N THR A 94 6.26 1.99 5.36
CA THR A 94 6.69 1.51 6.66
C THR A 94 8.06 0.82 6.54
N HIS A 95 8.69 0.49 7.67
CA HIS A 95 9.88 -0.36 7.64
C HIS A 95 9.50 -1.80 7.31
N GLY A 96 10.42 -2.57 6.74
CA GLY A 96 10.15 -3.96 6.38
C GLY A 96 11.39 -4.83 6.29
N GLY A 97 11.15 -6.11 6.08
CA GLY A 97 12.14 -7.12 5.72
C GLY A 97 11.55 -8.08 4.69
N GLU A 98 12.24 -9.18 4.45
CA GLU A 98 11.89 -10.18 3.43
C GLU A 98 10.44 -10.70 3.56
N ASP A 99 9.99 -10.99 4.78
CA ASP A 99 8.72 -11.64 5.07
C ASP A 99 7.74 -10.78 5.89
N SER A 100 8.07 -9.51 6.13
CA SER A 100 7.44 -8.73 7.20
C SER A 100 7.47 -7.20 7.02
N LEU A 101 6.49 -6.54 7.66
CA LEU A 101 6.42 -5.10 7.87
C LEU A 101 6.61 -4.80 9.36
N TYR A 102 7.66 -4.05 9.68
CA TYR A 102 8.02 -3.74 11.06
C TYR A 102 7.19 -2.59 11.60
N MET A 103 6.17 -2.94 12.38
CA MET A 103 5.32 -2.00 13.09
C MET A 103 5.53 -2.15 14.60
N VAL A 104 5.74 -1.04 15.30
CA VAL A 104 6.01 -1.05 16.75
C VAL A 104 4.87 -0.44 17.55
N SER A 105 4.55 -1.07 18.68
CA SER A 105 3.56 -0.59 19.65
C SER A 105 4.09 0.50 20.59
N VAL A 106 5.42 0.60 20.74
CA VAL A 106 6.09 1.61 21.57
C VAL A 106 6.93 2.53 20.68
N ARG A 107 6.78 3.84 20.85
CA ARG A 107 7.36 4.88 19.99
C ARG A 107 8.26 5.83 20.78
N GLN A 108 9.18 6.50 20.09
CA GLN A 108 10.06 7.50 20.69
C GLN A 108 9.30 8.68 21.35
N SER A 109 8.10 8.98 20.86
CA SER A 109 7.23 10.04 21.39
C SER A 109 6.54 9.68 22.70
N ASP A 110 6.54 8.40 23.08
CA ASP A 110 5.87 7.97 24.29
C ASP A 110 6.74 8.40 25.47
N SER A 111 6.19 9.17 26.42
CA SER A 111 6.89 9.71 27.61
C SER A 111 7.35 8.64 28.62
N TRP A 112 8.17 7.69 28.19
CA TRP A 112 8.51 6.47 28.91
C TRP A 112 10.01 6.50 29.23
N SER A 113 10.38 6.09 30.45
CA SER A 113 11.79 6.00 30.82
C SER A 113 12.52 4.91 29.99
N PRO A 114 13.84 5.04 29.73
CA PRO A 114 14.60 4.07 28.94
C PRO A 114 14.54 2.61 29.42
N SER A 115 14.37 2.39 30.74
CA SER A 115 14.26 1.06 31.36
C SER A 115 12.87 0.44 31.15
N GLN A 116 11.80 1.23 31.32
CA GLN A 116 10.43 0.82 30.97
C GLN A 116 10.36 0.49 29.48
N TYR A 117 10.97 1.31 28.62
CA TYR A 117 11.01 1.08 27.18
C TYR A 117 11.59 -0.30 26.79
N ARG A 118 12.75 -0.72 27.32
CA ARG A 118 13.32 -2.05 27.01
C ARG A 118 12.40 -3.17 27.48
N LEU A 119 11.83 -3.03 28.68
CA LEU A 119 10.90 -3.99 29.24
C LEU A 119 9.64 -4.12 28.38
N TRP A 120 9.07 -3.01 27.92
CA TRP A 120 7.85 -3.01 27.12
C TRP A 120 8.07 -3.42 25.67
N ARG A 121 9.23 -3.11 25.07
CA ARG A 121 9.63 -3.65 23.76
C ARG A 121 9.82 -5.17 23.80
N TYR A 122 10.33 -5.68 24.92
CA TYR A 122 10.44 -7.12 25.18
C TYR A 122 9.07 -7.76 25.49
N ALA A 123 8.24 -7.10 26.29
CA ALA A 123 6.94 -7.64 26.73
C ALA A 123 5.87 -7.61 25.63
N PHE A 124 5.78 -6.53 24.84
CA PHE A 124 4.74 -6.40 23.83
C PHE A 124 5.10 -6.97 22.46
N HIS A 125 6.38 -7.30 22.25
CA HIS A 125 6.97 -7.66 20.97
C HIS A 125 6.73 -6.57 19.91
N ASN A 126 7.67 -6.34 19.00
CA ASN A 126 7.36 -5.51 17.82
C ASN A 126 6.19 -6.20 17.11
N LYS A 127 4.99 -5.62 17.12
CA LYS A 127 3.79 -6.14 16.45
C LYS A 127 3.96 -6.02 14.94
N THR A 128 4.86 -6.84 14.43
CA THR A 128 5.24 -6.97 13.04
C THR A 128 4.10 -7.65 12.29
N PHE A 129 3.71 -7.09 11.15
CA PHE A 129 2.81 -7.76 10.23
C PHE A 129 3.67 -8.70 9.36
N SER A 130 3.47 -10.00 9.49
CA SER A 130 4.25 -11.01 8.78
C SER A 130 3.45 -11.66 7.65
N SER A 131 4.12 -12.46 6.83
CA SER A 131 3.45 -13.29 5.80
C SER A 131 2.38 -14.22 6.40
N SER A 132 2.52 -14.62 7.67
CA SER A 132 1.49 -15.42 8.36
C SER A 132 0.21 -14.63 8.65
N ASP A 133 0.32 -13.33 8.90
CA ASP A 133 -0.82 -12.44 9.17
C ASP A 133 -1.64 -12.14 7.90
N LEU A 134 -1.15 -12.48 6.70
CA LEU A 134 -1.89 -12.34 5.45
C LEU A 134 -3.22 -13.12 5.46
N SER A 135 -3.36 -14.19 6.23
CA SER A 135 -4.63 -14.91 6.37
C SER A 135 -5.69 -14.13 7.14
N SER A 136 -5.30 -13.09 7.89
CA SER A 136 -6.21 -12.25 8.67
C SER A 136 -6.88 -11.15 7.81
N LEU A 137 -6.47 -11.00 6.55
CA LEU A 137 -7.03 -10.00 5.64
C LEU A 137 -8.31 -10.48 4.94
N GLN A 138 -9.29 -9.59 4.81
CA GLN A 138 -10.54 -9.83 4.11
C GLN A 138 -10.38 -9.57 2.61
N TYR A 139 -9.91 -10.56 1.86
CA TYR A 139 -9.60 -10.39 0.43
C TYR A 139 -10.78 -9.96 -0.45
N LYS A 140 -12.03 -10.16 0.00
CA LYS A 140 -13.24 -9.69 -0.69
C LYS A 140 -13.30 -8.16 -0.84
N THR A 141 -12.57 -7.39 -0.01
CA THR A 141 -12.51 -5.93 -0.10
C THR A 141 -11.74 -5.42 -1.31
N PHE A 142 -10.82 -6.23 -1.85
CA PHE A 142 -10.02 -5.88 -3.03
C PHE A 142 -10.80 -6.05 -4.34
N THR A 143 -10.55 -5.15 -5.29
CA THR A 143 -11.04 -5.31 -6.67
C THR A 143 -10.32 -6.45 -7.39
N GLN A 144 -10.91 -6.93 -8.49
CA GLN A 144 -10.32 -8.03 -9.29
C GLN A 144 -8.89 -7.75 -9.74
N ASN A 145 -8.61 -6.49 -10.05
CA ASN A 145 -7.35 -5.96 -10.59
C ASN A 145 -6.63 -5.04 -9.59
N ALA A 146 -6.76 -5.28 -8.30
CA ALA A 146 -6.14 -4.45 -7.26
C ALA A 146 -4.60 -4.38 -7.44
N LYS A 147 -4.03 -3.21 -7.15
CA LYS A 147 -2.59 -2.98 -7.15
C LYS A 147 -2.13 -2.73 -5.71
N ILE A 148 -1.20 -3.54 -5.22
CA ILE A 148 -0.58 -3.31 -3.91
C ILE A 148 0.89 -2.97 -4.14
N GLU A 149 1.39 -1.93 -3.49
CA GLU A 149 2.80 -1.56 -3.50
C GLU A 149 3.31 -1.37 -2.07
N ILE A 150 4.34 -2.14 -1.72
CA ILE A 150 4.93 -2.21 -0.39
C ILE A 150 6.24 -1.43 -0.41
N HIS A 151 6.28 -0.29 0.26
CA HIS A 151 7.46 0.57 0.38
C HIS A 151 8.23 0.30 1.67
N GLY A 152 8.44 -1.00 1.96
CA GLY A 152 9.33 -1.48 3.02
C GLY A 152 10.55 -2.15 2.42
N CYS A 153 11.68 -2.05 3.11
CA CYS A 153 12.95 -2.67 2.70
C CYS A 153 12.78 -4.17 2.45
N GLN A 154 13.38 -4.67 1.37
CA GLN A 154 13.53 -6.10 1.08
C GLN A 154 12.24 -6.92 0.99
N THR A 155 11.06 -6.30 0.93
CA THR A 155 9.74 -6.97 0.86
C THR A 155 9.53 -7.80 -0.41
N ALA A 156 10.43 -7.66 -1.39
CA ALA A 156 10.57 -8.48 -2.58
C ALA A 156 11.99 -9.05 -2.76
N ALA A 157 12.75 -9.24 -1.67
CA ALA A 157 14.08 -9.83 -1.70
C ALA A 157 14.07 -11.25 -2.29
N ASN A 158 15.21 -11.66 -2.83
CA ASN A 158 15.40 -12.96 -3.49
C ASN A 158 14.27 -13.28 -4.49
N PRO A 159 14.01 -12.41 -5.49
CA PRO A 159 12.77 -12.47 -6.26
C PRO A 159 12.52 -13.79 -6.98
N GLN A 160 13.60 -14.49 -7.37
CA GLN A 160 13.53 -15.80 -8.03
C GLN A 160 13.07 -16.94 -7.11
N ALA A 161 13.31 -16.84 -5.80
CA ALA A 161 12.85 -17.82 -4.83
C ALA A 161 11.35 -17.67 -4.49
N ALA A 162 10.76 -16.49 -4.78
CA ALA A 162 9.35 -16.20 -4.62
C ALA A 162 8.77 -16.52 -3.23
N ASN A 163 9.60 -16.38 -2.19
CA ASN A 163 9.34 -16.65 -0.77
C ASN A 163 9.44 -15.36 0.09
N ASN A 164 9.04 -14.23 -0.49
CA ASN A 164 8.98 -12.92 0.17
C ASN A 164 7.54 -12.44 0.34
N LEU A 165 7.34 -11.42 1.17
CA LEU A 165 6.04 -10.89 1.52
C LEU A 165 5.20 -10.49 0.28
N ALA A 166 5.81 -9.84 -0.71
CA ALA A 166 5.12 -9.42 -1.92
C ALA A 166 4.62 -10.63 -2.74
N SER A 167 5.47 -11.64 -2.94
CA SER A 167 5.10 -12.89 -3.61
C SER A 167 3.98 -13.62 -2.87
N GLU A 168 4.11 -13.83 -1.55
CA GLU A 168 3.11 -14.53 -0.73
C GLU A 168 1.76 -13.83 -0.73
N TRP A 169 1.75 -12.50 -0.62
CA TRP A 169 0.50 -11.74 -0.69
C TRP A 169 -0.16 -11.84 -2.08
N SER A 170 0.64 -11.83 -3.15
CA SER A 170 0.10 -12.00 -4.50
C SER A 170 -0.55 -13.39 -4.70
N LYS A 171 -0.02 -14.45 -4.07
CA LYS A 171 -0.63 -15.80 -4.05
C LYS A 171 -1.98 -15.75 -3.32
N LYS A 172 -2.05 -15.11 -2.15
CA LYS A 172 -3.31 -15.00 -1.38
C LYS A 172 -4.40 -14.25 -2.13
N LEU A 173 -4.06 -13.15 -2.81
CA LEU A 173 -4.99 -12.44 -3.69
C LEU A 173 -5.52 -13.33 -4.82
N TYR A 174 -4.62 -14.07 -5.49
CA TYR A 174 -4.99 -14.95 -6.58
C TYR A 174 -5.91 -16.09 -6.10
N SER A 175 -5.57 -16.75 -4.99
CA SER A 175 -6.39 -17.80 -4.38
C SER A 175 -7.76 -17.30 -3.92
N ALA A 176 -7.87 -16.02 -3.55
CA ALA A 176 -9.14 -15.36 -3.24
C ALA A 176 -9.92 -14.89 -4.50
N GLY A 177 -9.50 -15.33 -5.68
CA GLY A 177 -10.14 -15.05 -6.97
C GLY A 177 -9.74 -13.73 -7.62
N LYS A 178 -8.80 -12.96 -7.05
CA LYS A 178 -8.37 -11.64 -7.57
C LYS A 178 -7.26 -11.79 -8.61
N THR A 179 -7.53 -12.59 -9.64
CA THR A 179 -6.54 -13.11 -10.60
C THR A 179 -5.81 -12.06 -11.43
N GLN A 180 -6.33 -10.83 -11.53
CA GLN A 180 -5.69 -9.73 -12.25
C GLN A 180 -4.88 -8.80 -11.33
N SER A 181 -4.89 -9.06 -10.03
CA SER A 181 -4.21 -8.22 -9.05
C SER A 181 -2.70 -8.47 -9.06
N SER A 182 -1.95 -7.48 -8.57
CA SER A 182 -0.50 -7.56 -8.45
C SER A 182 -0.03 -6.95 -7.14
N VAL A 183 1.08 -7.46 -6.64
CA VAL A 183 1.76 -6.96 -5.45
C VAL A 183 3.20 -6.64 -5.80
N MET A 184 3.66 -5.45 -5.46
CA MET A 184 5.01 -4.98 -5.75
C MET A 184 5.74 -4.67 -4.45
N GLY A 185 7.03 -4.97 -4.39
CA GLY A 185 7.90 -4.65 -3.25
C GLY A 185 9.32 -4.33 -3.70
N HIS A 186 10.18 -3.94 -2.75
CA HIS A 186 11.59 -3.61 -3.00
C HIS A 186 12.48 -4.83 -2.84
N THR A 187 13.46 -5.00 -3.74
CA THR A 187 14.46 -6.08 -3.64
C THR A 187 15.57 -5.76 -2.63
N THR A 188 15.79 -4.46 -2.37
CA THR A 188 16.83 -3.94 -1.48
C THR A 188 16.25 -3.04 -0.39
N ASN A 189 17.12 -2.38 0.38
CA ASN A 189 16.71 -1.32 1.30
C ASN A 189 16.08 -0.16 0.52
N ALA A 190 14.87 0.22 0.94
CA ALA A 190 14.10 1.30 0.35
C ALA A 190 14.56 2.64 0.94
N SER A 191 14.68 3.68 0.12
CA SER A 191 15.12 5.01 0.50
C SER A 191 14.17 6.07 -0.06
N PRO A 192 13.84 7.12 0.72
CA PRO A 192 13.03 8.23 0.24
C PRO A 192 13.84 9.25 -0.58
N LEU A 193 15.19 9.17 -0.53
CA LEU A 193 16.10 10.22 -1.00
C LEU A 193 16.48 10.04 -2.48
N ILE A 194 15.59 10.42 -3.39
CA ILE A 194 15.75 10.25 -4.85
C ILE A 194 17.00 10.93 -5.45
N ASN A 195 17.54 11.94 -4.78
CA ASN A 195 18.69 12.77 -5.16
C ASN A 195 19.73 12.82 -4.01
N GLY A 196 19.74 11.80 -3.14
CA GLY A 196 20.58 11.78 -1.95
C GLY A 196 20.25 12.89 -0.95
N SER A 197 21.26 13.46 -0.29
CA SER A 197 21.09 14.51 0.73
C SER A 197 20.46 15.80 0.21
N LYS A 198 20.36 15.99 -1.12
CA LYS A 198 19.71 17.14 -1.75
C LYS A 198 18.20 16.98 -1.91
N THR A 199 17.63 15.78 -1.64
CA THR A 199 16.19 15.56 -1.73
C THR A 199 15.44 16.38 -0.71
N THR A 200 14.57 17.26 -1.20
CA THR A 200 13.64 18.01 -0.35
C THR A 200 12.46 17.15 0.09
N ALA A 201 11.75 17.56 1.14
CA ALA A 201 10.59 16.83 1.64
C ALA A 201 9.49 16.62 0.57
N SER A 202 9.30 17.60 -0.33
CA SER A 202 8.31 17.52 -1.42
C SER A 202 8.71 16.59 -2.57
N GLU A 203 9.99 16.19 -2.62
CA GLU A 203 10.56 15.29 -3.62
C GLU A 203 10.72 13.85 -3.10
N GLN A 204 10.59 13.63 -1.79
CA GLN A 204 10.76 12.32 -1.19
C GLN A 204 9.82 11.29 -1.82
N SER A 205 10.38 10.14 -2.18
CA SER A 205 9.67 9.05 -2.82
C SER A 205 10.40 7.74 -2.58
N TYR A 206 9.66 6.67 -2.29
CA TYR A 206 10.15 5.29 -2.27
C TYR A 206 9.88 4.57 -3.60
N MET A 207 9.44 5.27 -4.64
CA MET A 207 9.11 4.69 -5.95
C MET A 207 10.25 4.92 -6.96
N TRP A 208 11.50 4.54 -6.67
CA TRP A 208 12.61 4.81 -7.60
C TRP A 208 13.74 3.79 -7.60
N GLN A 209 13.87 2.99 -6.55
CA GLN A 209 14.80 1.86 -6.51
C GLN A 209 14.18 0.64 -7.18
N GLN A 210 14.95 -0.46 -7.23
CA GLN A 210 14.51 -1.71 -7.84
C GLN A 210 13.27 -2.26 -7.12
N ARG A 211 12.22 -2.47 -7.90
CA ARG A 211 10.93 -2.99 -7.47
C ARG A 211 10.54 -4.17 -8.35
N VAL A 212 10.02 -5.22 -7.72
CA VAL A 212 9.53 -6.41 -8.42
C VAL A 212 8.04 -6.57 -8.13
N ALA A 213 7.26 -6.78 -9.18
CA ALA A 213 5.84 -7.07 -9.10
C ALA A 213 5.57 -8.56 -9.31
N TYR A 214 4.64 -9.08 -8.52
CA TYR A 214 4.20 -10.46 -8.56
C TYR A 214 2.71 -10.56 -8.87
N ARG A 215 2.35 -11.61 -9.58
CA ARG A 215 0.98 -12.13 -9.71
C ARG A 215 1.02 -13.63 -9.44
N ASN A 216 0.18 -14.10 -8.52
CA ASN A 216 0.15 -15.52 -8.13
C ASN A 216 1.54 -16.07 -7.73
N GLY A 217 2.37 -15.26 -7.10
CA GLY A 217 3.74 -15.61 -6.72
C GLY A 217 4.76 -15.60 -7.86
N HIS A 218 4.35 -15.30 -9.09
CA HIS A 218 5.26 -15.22 -10.24
C HIS A 218 5.62 -13.76 -10.54
N ILE A 219 6.89 -13.52 -10.87
CA ILE A 219 7.35 -12.21 -11.32
C ILE A 219 6.65 -11.86 -12.63
N ILE A 220 6.03 -10.69 -12.68
CA ILE A 220 5.42 -10.11 -13.91
C ILE A 220 6.14 -8.83 -14.35
N LEU A 221 6.94 -8.22 -13.46
CA LEU A 221 7.72 -7.03 -13.75
C LEU A 221 8.91 -6.94 -12.79
N ASP A 222 10.10 -6.65 -13.31
CA ASP A 222 11.27 -6.20 -12.57
C ASP A 222 11.67 -4.83 -13.16
N THR A 223 11.74 -3.79 -12.32
CA THR A 223 11.88 -2.41 -12.81
C THR A 223 12.61 -1.49 -11.85
N THR A 224 13.33 -0.53 -12.42
CA THR A 224 13.91 0.63 -11.73
C THR A 224 13.27 1.95 -12.20
N GLU A 225 12.13 1.88 -12.90
CA GLU A 225 11.36 3.06 -13.32
C GLU A 225 11.01 3.93 -12.11
N LYS A 226 10.98 5.25 -12.27
CA LYS A 226 10.64 6.17 -11.18
C LYS A 226 9.14 6.48 -11.18
N GLY A 227 8.56 6.62 -10.00
CA GLY A 227 7.17 7.00 -9.77
C GLY A 227 6.17 5.87 -10.03
N LEU A 228 4.96 6.29 -10.37
CA LEU A 228 3.81 5.43 -10.63
C LEU A 228 4.06 4.56 -11.88
N ILE A 229 4.01 3.25 -11.71
CA ILE A 229 4.09 2.30 -12.81
C ILE A 229 2.81 2.34 -13.66
N ASP A 230 2.98 2.28 -14.98
CA ASP A 230 1.87 2.09 -15.92
C ASP A 230 1.23 0.71 -15.73
N GLU A 231 -0.08 0.69 -15.51
CA GLU A 231 -0.84 -0.54 -15.24
C GLU A 231 -0.81 -1.50 -16.44
N VAL A 232 -0.59 -1.00 -17.67
CA VAL A 232 -0.41 -1.86 -18.87
C VAL A 232 0.82 -2.77 -18.72
N LYS A 233 1.87 -2.32 -18.03
CA LYS A 233 3.06 -3.14 -17.76
C LYS A 233 2.76 -4.24 -16.76
N LEU A 234 1.77 -4.03 -15.89
CA LEU A 234 1.34 -5.01 -14.90
C LEU A 234 0.33 -6.00 -15.47
N SER A 235 -0.29 -5.75 -16.62
CA SER A 235 -1.27 -6.66 -17.23
C SER A 235 -0.68 -7.70 -18.18
N LYS A 236 0.64 -7.66 -18.43
CA LYS A 236 1.37 -8.69 -19.15
C LYS A 236 1.46 -9.96 -18.30
#